data_AF-A0A954SM25-F1
#
_entry.id   AF-A0A954SM25-F1
#
_cell.length_a   1.000
_cell.length_b   1.000
_cell.length_c   1.000
_cell.angle_alpha   90.00
_cell.angle_beta   90.00
_cell.angle_gamma   90.00
#
_symmetry.space_group_name_H-M   'P 1'
#
loop_
_entity.id
_entity.type
_entity.pdbx_description
1 polymer ?
#
loop_
_entity_poly.entity_id
_entity_poly.type
_entity_poly.pdbx_seq_one_letter_code
_entity_poly.pdbx_strand_id
1 'polypeptide(L)'
;QLVLNEHMRHWIGHSHHATHLDFHTGLGRWGTCKLLMDSKLTPKRRDQLTRWFGENSFEESQSTTIAYQTRGGWGPWCEQQNFATNYIYACAEFGTYSPVKMLAGLRAENRAHHWSRRDAPEREQTRQHLRELFCPASPQWQQAVVDRSIQLIDQARNGLLSEQLYG
;
A
#
# COMPACT_ATOMS: atom_id res chain seq x y z
N GLN A 1 6.31 11.79 -6.09
CA GLN A 1 6.13 12.05 -7.54
C GLN A 1 7.44 12.44 -8.23
N LEU A 2 8.13 13.53 -7.84
CA LEU A 2 9.33 14.02 -8.55
C LEU A 2 10.45 12.97 -8.71
N VAL A 3 10.89 12.34 -7.60
CA VAL A 3 11.95 11.31 -7.62
C VAL A 3 11.60 10.14 -8.56
N LEU A 4 10.38 9.62 -8.47
CA LEU A 4 9.96 8.51 -9.32
C LEU A 4 9.80 8.91 -10.77
N ASN A 5 9.28 10.10 -11.06
CA ASN A 5 9.19 10.60 -12.44
C ASN A 5 10.59 10.77 -13.07
N GLU A 6 11.56 11.25 -12.28
CA GLU A 6 12.94 11.45 -12.71
C GLU A 6 13.68 10.14 -12.96
N HIS A 7 13.50 9.13 -12.09
CA HIS A 7 14.35 7.95 -12.11
C HIS A 7 13.69 6.65 -12.58
N MET A 8 12.36 6.51 -12.55
CA MET A 8 11.71 5.23 -12.89
C MET A 8 11.99 4.76 -14.30
N ARG A 9 12.06 5.68 -15.27
CA ARG A 9 12.39 5.33 -16.65
C ARG A 9 13.82 4.79 -16.77
N HIS A 10 14.74 5.28 -15.95
CA HIS A 10 16.09 4.74 -15.90
C HIS A 10 16.13 3.37 -15.20
N TRP A 11 15.42 3.22 -14.07
CA TRP A 11 15.42 1.98 -13.29
C TRP A 11 14.72 0.81 -13.99
N ILE A 12 13.57 1.07 -14.62
CA ILE A 12 12.70 0.02 -15.16
C ILE A 12 12.24 0.26 -16.60
N GLY A 13 12.65 1.34 -17.27
CA GLY A 13 12.15 1.69 -18.61
C GLY A 13 12.53 0.71 -19.73
N HIS A 14 13.50 -0.18 -19.49
CA HIS A 14 13.81 -1.29 -20.39
C HIS A 14 13.03 -2.57 -20.08
N SER A 15 12.22 -2.58 -19.02
CA SER A 15 11.44 -3.75 -18.61
C SER A 15 10.08 -3.76 -19.32
N HIS A 16 9.71 -4.91 -19.89
CA HIS A 16 8.38 -5.09 -20.46
C HIS A 16 7.31 -5.27 -19.37
N HIS A 17 7.67 -5.92 -18.26
CA HIS A 17 6.81 -6.19 -17.11
C HIS A 17 7.39 -5.54 -15.86
N ALA A 18 6.56 -4.89 -15.07
CA ALA A 18 6.96 -4.33 -13.78
C ALA A 18 5.80 -4.44 -12.78
N THR A 19 6.15 -4.72 -11.52
CA THR A 19 5.19 -4.76 -10.42
C THR A 19 5.71 -3.87 -9.28
N HIS A 20 4.89 -2.92 -8.87
CA HIS A 20 5.16 -1.99 -7.80
C HIS A 20 4.27 -2.35 -6.62
N LEU A 21 4.89 -2.85 -5.55
CA LEU A 21 4.26 -3.07 -4.26
C LEU A 21 4.57 -1.86 -3.36
N ASP A 22 3.54 -1.09 -3.01
CA ASP A 22 3.65 0.01 -2.06
C ASP A 22 3.17 -0.48 -0.69
N PHE A 23 4.02 -0.45 0.33
CA PHE A 23 3.76 -1.08 1.62
C PHE A 23 3.17 -0.08 2.61
N HIS A 24 1.96 -0.38 3.09
CA HIS A 24 1.19 0.45 4.00
C HIS A 24 0.81 -0.32 5.26
N THR A 25 0.50 0.43 6.30
CA THR A 25 0.06 -0.10 7.59
C THR A 25 -1.08 0.78 8.09
N GLY A 26 -2.05 0.19 8.77
CA GLY A 26 -3.18 0.93 9.29
C GLY A 26 -4.45 0.11 9.28
N LEU A 27 -5.13 0.08 8.13
CA LEU A 27 -6.46 -0.47 7.97
C LEU A 27 -6.45 -2.00 7.84
N GLY A 28 -7.50 -2.64 8.35
CA GLY A 28 -7.69 -4.09 8.25
C GLY A 28 -7.48 -4.81 9.58
N ARG A 29 -7.55 -6.14 9.53
CA ARG A 29 -7.40 -6.99 10.72
C ARG A 29 -5.92 -7.08 11.11
N TRP A 30 -5.65 -7.01 12.41
CA TRP A 30 -4.31 -7.09 13.01
C TRP A 30 -3.41 -8.14 12.34
N GLY A 31 -2.29 -7.69 11.77
CA GLY A 31 -1.25 -8.54 11.17
C GLY A 31 -1.64 -9.19 9.85
N THR A 32 -2.84 -8.95 9.33
CA THR A 32 -3.27 -9.43 8.01
C THR A 32 -2.97 -8.40 6.94
N CYS A 33 -2.68 -8.86 5.71
CA CYS A 33 -2.39 -8.01 4.57
C CYS A 33 -3.45 -8.21 3.48
N LYS A 34 -3.83 -7.13 2.81
CA LYS A 34 -4.60 -7.19 1.56
C LYS A 34 -3.96 -6.29 0.51
N LEU A 35 -3.91 -6.75 -0.74
CA LEU A 35 -3.47 -5.94 -1.87
C LEU A 35 -4.66 -5.09 -2.36
N LEU A 36 -4.59 -3.78 -2.18
CA LEU A 36 -5.59 -2.85 -2.64
C LEU A 36 -5.24 -2.36 -4.05
N MET A 37 -6.17 -2.54 -4.98
CA MET A 37 -6.04 -2.14 -6.37
C MET A 37 -6.87 -0.87 -6.59
N ASP A 38 -6.20 0.24 -6.92
CA ASP A 38 -6.84 1.55 -7.11
C ASP A 38 -7.62 1.65 -8.43
N SER A 39 -7.41 0.71 -9.35
CA SER A 39 -8.07 0.64 -10.64
C SER A 39 -8.89 -0.65 -10.78
N LYS A 40 -9.95 -0.58 -11.59
CA LYS A 40 -10.78 -1.75 -11.91
C LYS A 40 -9.94 -2.75 -12.71
N LEU A 41 -9.94 -4.01 -12.27
CA LEU A 41 -9.18 -5.07 -12.90
C LEU A 41 -9.92 -5.65 -14.10
N THR A 42 -9.19 -5.87 -15.19
CA THR A 42 -9.67 -6.72 -16.28
C THR A 42 -9.69 -8.19 -15.83
N PRO A 43 -10.51 -9.06 -16.46
CA PRO A 43 -10.49 -10.50 -16.14
C PRO A 43 -9.09 -11.11 -16.21
N LYS A 44 -8.31 -10.78 -17.26
CA LYS A 44 -6.91 -11.22 -17.41
C LYS A 44 -6.03 -10.78 -16.23
N ARG A 45 -6.18 -9.53 -15.76
CA ARG A 45 -5.43 -9.02 -14.61
C ARG A 45 -5.84 -9.72 -13.31
N ARG A 46 -7.14 -9.98 -13.12
CA ARG A 46 -7.64 -10.74 -11.98
C ARG A 46 -7.02 -12.14 -11.95
N ASP A 47 -7.04 -12.85 -13.07
CA ASP A 47 -6.48 -14.19 -13.18
C ASP A 47 -4.96 -14.19 -12.91
N GLN A 48 -4.25 -13.17 -13.41
CA GLN A 48 -2.83 -12.98 -13.13
C GLN A 48 -2.57 -12.79 -11.63
N LEU A 49 -3.28 -11.88 -10.96
CA LEU A 49 -3.12 -11.64 -9.53
C LEU A 49 -3.49 -12.85 -8.68
N THR A 50 -4.56 -13.56 -9.05
CA THR A 50 -4.97 -14.81 -8.39
C THR A 50 -3.88 -15.88 -8.51
N ARG A 51 -3.26 -16.04 -9.69
CA ARG A 51 -2.14 -16.98 -9.88
C ARG A 51 -0.92 -16.62 -9.03
N TRP A 52 -0.63 -15.32 -8.88
CA TRP A 52 0.58 -14.86 -8.20
C TRP A 52 0.44 -14.85 -6.67
N PHE A 53 -0.69 -14.35 -6.17
CA PHE A 53 -0.85 -14.03 -4.75
C PHE A 53 -1.91 -14.90 -4.06
N GLY A 54 -2.65 -15.71 -4.83
CA GLY A 54 -3.74 -16.55 -4.34
C GLY A 54 -5.10 -15.86 -4.39
N GLU A 55 -6.16 -16.66 -4.28
CA GLU A 55 -7.53 -16.18 -4.21
C GLU A 55 -7.75 -15.34 -2.94
N ASN A 56 -8.57 -14.29 -3.03
CA ASN A 56 -8.88 -13.35 -1.94
C ASN A 56 -7.72 -12.49 -1.42
N SER A 57 -6.55 -12.54 -2.06
CA SER A 57 -5.36 -11.75 -1.66
C SER A 57 -5.44 -10.27 -2.01
N PHE A 58 -6.36 -9.88 -2.90
CA PHE A 58 -6.54 -8.51 -3.36
C PHE A 58 -8.00 -8.05 -3.31
N GLU A 59 -8.19 -6.73 -3.27
CA GLU A 59 -9.49 -6.07 -3.37
C GLU A 59 -9.40 -4.91 -4.34
N GLU A 60 -10.41 -4.75 -5.18
CA GLU A 60 -10.57 -3.53 -5.96
C GLU A 60 -11.20 -2.45 -5.09
N SER A 61 -10.68 -1.24 -5.19
CA SER A 61 -11.36 -0.06 -4.66
C SER A 61 -12.80 -0.04 -5.19
N GLN A 62 -13.77 -0.32 -4.31
CA GLN A 62 -15.18 -0.18 -4.63
C GLN A 62 -15.50 1.31 -4.74
N SER A 63 -15.34 1.88 -5.93
CA SER A 63 -15.72 3.26 -6.22
C SER A 63 -17.24 3.50 -6.20
N THR A 64 -18.05 2.62 -5.58
CA THR A 64 -19.48 2.48 -5.88
C THR A 64 -20.45 2.73 -4.74
N THR A 65 -20.12 3.47 -3.69
CA THR A 65 -21.21 3.88 -2.76
C THR A 65 -21.18 5.31 -2.24
N ILE A 66 -20.03 5.99 -2.16
CA ILE A 66 -20.00 7.44 -1.85
C ILE A 66 -18.82 8.05 -2.61
N ALA A 67 -19.03 8.36 -3.89
CA ALA A 67 -17.95 8.72 -4.81
C ALA A 67 -17.40 10.14 -4.56
N TYR A 68 -16.51 10.28 -3.58
CA TYR A 68 -15.37 11.17 -3.78
C TYR A 68 -14.39 10.41 -4.66
N GLN A 69 -14.38 10.67 -5.97
CA GLN A 69 -13.26 10.26 -6.80
C GLN A 69 -12.02 10.99 -6.28
N THR A 70 -11.15 10.27 -5.57
CA THR A 70 -9.85 10.77 -5.17
C THR A 70 -9.05 11.13 -6.42
N ARG A 71 -9.00 12.43 -6.77
CA ARG A 71 -8.13 12.96 -7.81
C ARG A 71 -6.71 13.04 -7.27
N GLY A 72 -5.73 12.57 -8.04
CA GLY A 72 -4.32 12.58 -7.63
C GLY A 72 -3.87 11.37 -6.80
N GLY A 73 -4.63 10.27 -6.83
CA GLY A 73 -4.22 9.00 -6.21
C GLY A 73 -2.87 8.53 -6.74
N TRP A 74 -2.05 7.98 -5.84
CA TRP A 74 -0.68 7.59 -6.12
C TRP A 74 -0.58 6.42 -7.11
N GLY A 75 -1.39 5.38 -6.92
CA GLY A 75 -1.45 4.23 -7.82
C GLY A 75 -1.87 4.59 -9.25
N PRO A 76 -3.03 5.26 -9.44
CA PRO A 76 -3.47 5.69 -10.77
C PRO A 76 -2.46 6.59 -11.47
N TRP A 77 -1.79 7.49 -10.74
CA TRP A 77 -0.72 8.31 -11.31
C TRP A 77 0.44 7.45 -11.83
N CYS A 78 0.90 6.46 -11.04
CA CYS A 78 1.97 5.57 -11.44
C CYS A 78 1.61 4.74 -12.68
N GLU A 79 0.40 4.18 -12.72
CA GLU A 79 -0.08 3.40 -13.87
C GLU A 79 -0.15 4.25 -15.15
N GLN A 80 -0.60 5.51 -15.03
CA GLN A 80 -0.67 6.44 -16.16
C GLN A 80 0.70 6.86 -16.72
N GLN A 81 1.79 6.70 -15.97
CA GLN A 81 3.12 7.06 -16.46
C GLN A 81 3.66 6.07 -17.50
N ASN A 82 3.05 4.89 -17.64
CA ASN A 82 3.50 3.83 -18.56
C ASN A 82 5.01 3.54 -18.41
N PHE A 83 5.47 3.37 -17.17
CA PHE A 83 6.90 3.08 -16.90
C PHE A 83 7.37 1.74 -17.50
N ALA A 84 6.45 0.82 -17.76
CA ALA A 84 6.65 -0.44 -18.46
C ALA A 84 5.34 -0.80 -19.22
N THR A 85 5.43 -1.62 -20.28
CA THR A 85 4.25 -2.05 -21.07
C THR A 85 3.19 -2.71 -20.19
N ASN A 86 3.63 -3.60 -19.31
CA ASN A 86 2.80 -4.33 -18.36
C ASN A 86 3.17 -3.93 -16.93
N TYR A 87 2.75 -2.73 -16.55
CA TYR A 87 2.90 -2.21 -15.20
C TYR A 87 1.71 -2.60 -14.32
N ILE A 88 1.99 -3.06 -13.09
CA ILE A 88 0.99 -3.33 -12.05
C ILE A 88 1.40 -2.54 -10.81
N TYR A 89 0.46 -1.77 -10.26
CA TYR A 89 0.62 -1.15 -8.95
C TYR A 89 -0.36 -1.78 -7.95
N ALA A 90 0.13 -2.14 -6.77
CA ALA A 90 -0.71 -2.60 -5.67
C ALA A 90 -0.25 -1.99 -4.35
N CYS A 91 -1.20 -1.49 -3.56
CA CYS A 91 -0.96 -1.09 -2.19
C CYS A 91 -1.11 -2.32 -1.28
N ALA A 92 -0.03 -2.77 -0.65
CA ALA A 92 -0.05 -3.83 0.35
C ALA A 92 -0.39 -3.22 1.72
N GLU A 93 -1.66 -3.29 2.12
CA GLU A 93 -2.16 -2.71 3.37
C GLU A 93 -2.15 -3.74 4.51
N PHE A 94 -1.36 -3.47 5.55
CA PHE A 94 -1.28 -4.30 6.76
C PHE A 94 -2.14 -3.75 7.90
N GLY A 95 -3.04 -4.59 8.43
CA GLY A 95 -3.92 -4.20 9.51
C GLY A 95 -3.21 -4.01 10.85
N THR A 96 -3.58 -2.92 11.52
CA THR A 96 -3.16 -2.58 12.89
C THR A 96 -4.39 -2.56 13.79
N TYR A 97 -4.84 -1.39 14.22
CA TYR A 97 -5.99 -1.17 15.09
C TYR A 97 -7.28 -0.90 14.31
N SER A 98 -8.40 -0.89 15.04
CA SER A 98 -9.71 -0.62 14.44
C SER A 98 -9.77 0.76 13.78
N PRO A 99 -10.57 0.94 12.70
CA PRO A 99 -10.69 2.22 12.00
C PRO A 99 -11.07 3.40 12.93
N VAL A 100 -11.94 3.14 13.92
CA VAL A 100 -12.34 4.14 14.92
C VAL A 100 -11.14 4.57 15.78
N LYS A 101 -10.29 3.64 16.19
CA LYS A 101 -9.08 3.93 16.97
C LYS A 101 -8.05 4.70 16.13
N MET A 102 -7.87 4.30 14.87
CA MET A 102 -7.00 5.01 13.91
C MET A 102 -7.46 6.47 13.73
N LEU A 103 -8.75 6.68 13.44
CA LEU A 103 -9.32 8.02 13.25
C LEU A 103 -9.21 8.88 14.51
N ALA A 104 -9.44 8.30 15.69
CA ALA A 104 -9.32 9.01 16.95
C ALA A 104 -7.88 9.51 17.19
N GLY A 105 -6.87 8.66 16.92
CA GLY A 105 -5.46 9.04 17.07
C GLY A 105 -5.00 10.07 16.04
N LEU A 106 -5.41 9.91 14.78
CA LEU A 106 -5.18 10.91 13.73
C LEU A 106 -5.74 12.27 14.12
N ARG A 107 -6.99 12.31 14.61
CA ARG A 107 -7.62 13.55 15.09
C ARG A 107 -6.86 14.15 16.27
N ALA A 108 -6.43 13.33 17.23
CA ALA A 108 -5.70 13.79 18.41
C ALA A 108 -4.34 14.41 18.02
N GLU A 109 -3.55 13.74 17.19
CA GLU A 109 -2.26 14.26 16.74
C GLU A 109 -2.42 15.51 15.88
N ASN A 110 -3.38 15.51 14.94
CA ASN A 110 -3.64 16.69 14.11
C ASN A 110 -4.03 17.91 14.96
N ARG A 111 -4.91 17.73 15.95
CA ARG A 111 -5.25 18.80 16.91
C ARG A 111 -4.00 19.30 17.64
N ALA A 112 -3.21 18.40 18.22
CA ALA A 112 -2.02 18.78 18.97
C ALA A 112 -0.98 19.49 18.09
N HIS A 113 -0.84 19.06 16.83
CA HIS A 113 0.07 19.66 15.86
C HIS A 113 -0.29 21.12 15.57
N HIS A 114 -1.56 21.43 15.37
CA HIS A 114 -2.00 22.76 14.98
C HIS A 114 -2.28 23.70 16.16
N TRP A 115 -2.74 23.16 17.30
CA TRP A 115 -3.34 23.98 18.37
C TRP A 115 -2.61 23.90 19.72
N SER A 116 -1.69 22.95 19.92
CA SER A 116 -0.90 22.90 21.15
C SER A 116 0.39 23.72 21.01
N ARG A 117 0.83 24.36 22.11
CA ARG A 117 2.12 25.07 22.15
C ARG A 117 3.26 24.13 21.73
N ARG A 118 4.31 24.68 21.12
CA ARG A 118 5.44 23.87 20.60
C ARG A 118 6.15 23.05 21.68
N ASP A 119 6.18 23.56 22.90
CA ASP A 119 6.78 22.95 24.10
C ASP A 119 5.81 22.07 24.90
N ALA A 120 4.56 21.92 24.46
CA ALA A 120 3.56 21.14 25.17
C ALA A 120 3.89 19.64 25.10
N PRO A 121 3.96 18.92 26.25
CA PRO A 121 4.19 17.47 26.27
C PRO A 121 3.17 16.67 25.45
N GLU A 122 1.93 17.18 25.32
CA GLU A 122 0.87 16.59 24.52
C GLU A 122 1.29 16.34 23.06
N ARG A 123 2.09 17.22 22.44
CA ARG A 123 2.53 17.05 21.04
C ARG A 123 3.37 15.79 20.86
N GLU A 124 4.31 15.55 21.78
CA GLU A 124 5.16 14.36 21.72
C GLU A 124 4.35 13.10 22.05
N GLN A 125 3.46 13.17 23.04
CA GLN A 125 2.59 12.05 23.38
C GLN A 125 1.70 11.63 22.21
N THR A 126 1.05 12.57 21.53
CA THR A 126 0.20 12.24 20.38
C THR A 126 1.02 11.75 19.17
N ARG A 127 2.24 12.25 18.97
CA ARG A 127 3.15 11.73 17.93
C ARG A 127 3.58 10.30 18.19
N GLN A 128 3.96 9.99 19.44
CA GLN A 128 4.30 8.63 19.85
C GLN A 128 3.10 7.70 19.70
N HIS A 129 1.91 8.15 20.10
CA HIS A 129 0.69 7.39 19.91
C HIS A 129 0.37 7.16 18.42
N LEU A 130 0.55 8.17 17.57
CA LEU A 130 0.34 8.02 16.13
C LEU A 130 1.33 7.02 15.53
N ARG A 131 2.60 7.04 15.96
CA ARG A 131 3.59 6.03 15.56
C ARG A 131 3.16 4.62 15.96
N GLU A 132 2.68 4.43 17.19
CA GLU A 132 2.15 3.14 17.64
C GLU A 132 0.98 2.68 16.78
N LEU A 133 0.08 3.59 16.38
CA LEU A 133 -1.08 3.24 15.57
C LEU A 133 -0.70 2.69 14.18
N PHE A 134 0.34 3.24 13.55
CA PHE A 134 0.78 2.80 12.22
C PHE A 134 1.86 1.71 12.30
N CYS A 135 2.72 1.74 13.31
CA CYS A 135 3.78 0.75 13.52
C CYS A 135 3.77 0.31 15.00
N PRO A 136 2.87 -0.62 15.36
CA PRO A 136 2.80 -1.13 16.72
C PRO A 136 4.14 -1.64 17.23
N ALA A 137 4.47 -1.35 18.49
CA ALA A 137 5.69 -1.80 19.15
C ALA A 137 5.70 -3.33 19.42
N SER A 138 4.62 -4.04 19.08
CA SER A 138 4.53 -5.50 19.22
C SER A 138 5.55 -6.20 18.30
N PRO A 139 6.57 -6.88 18.84
CA PRO A 139 7.57 -7.56 18.02
C PRO A 139 6.97 -8.68 17.16
N GLN A 140 5.91 -9.32 17.67
CA GLN A 140 5.18 -10.38 16.97
C GLN A 140 4.48 -9.84 15.72
N TRP A 141 3.84 -8.66 15.83
CA TRP A 141 3.21 -8.01 14.69
C TRP A 141 4.27 -7.54 13.68
N GLN A 142 5.34 -6.90 14.14
CA GLN A 142 6.41 -6.42 13.27
C GLN A 142 7.04 -7.56 12.47
N GLN A 143 7.36 -8.68 13.13
CA GLN A 143 7.91 -9.85 12.46
C GLN A 143 6.92 -10.42 11.43
N ALA A 144 5.64 -10.56 11.79
CA ALA A 144 4.62 -11.05 10.86
C ALA A 144 4.45 -10.17 9.62
N VAL A 145 4.51 -8.83 9.78
CA VAL A 145 4.46 -7.88 8.65
C VAL A 145 5.68 -8.03 7.75
N VAL A 146 6.89 -8.12 8.32
CA VAL A 146 8.12 -8.28 7.55
C VAL A 146 8.13 -9.60 6.80
N ASP A 147 7.82 -10.72 7.48
CA ASP A 147 7.80 -12.05 6.86
C ASP A 147 6.81 -12.10 5.71
N ARG A 148 5.59 -11.56 5.92
CA ARG A 148 4.57 -11.54 4.87
C ARG A 148 4.95 -10.60 3.72
N SER A 149 5.63 -9.49 4.00
CA SER A 149 6.12 -8.57 2.97
C SER A 149 7.16 -9.24 2.07
N ILE A 150 8.11 -9.98 2.66
CA ILE A 150 9.10 -10.76 1.90
C ILE A 150 8.39 -11.81 1.03
N GLN A 151 7.41 -12.53 1.58
CA GLN A 151 6.62 -13.48 0.81
C GLN A 151 5.88 -12.83 -0.37
N LEU A 152 5.31 -11.65 -0.20
CA LEU A 152 4.65 -10.91 -1.29
C LEU A 152 5.66 -10.52 -2.38
N ILE A 153 6.86 -10.07 -2.00
CA ILE A 153 7.93 -9.76 -2.96
C ILE A 153 8.35 -11.02 -3.73
N ASP A 154 8.53 -12.14 -3.04
CA ASP A 154 8.87 -13.43 -3.67
C ASP A 154 7.76 -13.91 -4.63
N GLN A 155 6.50 -13.80 -4.22
CA GLN A 155 5.33 -14.12 -5.03
C GLN A 155 5.29 -13.26 -6.31
N ALA A 156 5.48 -11.93 -6.17
CA ALA A 156 5.52 -11.02 -7.31
C ALA A 156 6.70 -11.33 -8.25
N ARG A 157 7.89 -11.58 -7.71
CA ARG A 157 9.08 -11.93 -8.50
C ARG A 157 8.87 -13.22 -9.28
N ASN A 158 8.37 -14.27 -8.63
CA ASN A 158 8.09 -15.55 -9.28
C ASN A 158 7.00 -15.41 -10.35
N GLY A 159 5.97 -14.61 -10.06
CA GLY A 159 4.94 -14.24 -11.03
C GLY A 159 5.53 -13.57 -12.27
N LEU A 160 6.37 -12.55 -12.11
CA LEU A 160 7.04 -11.86 -13.21
C LEU A 160 7.92 -12.80 -14.06
N LEU A 161 8.70 -13.67 -13.42
CA LEU A 161 9.53 -14.66 -14.12
C LEU A 161 8.68 -15.64 -14.95
N SER A 162 7.51 -16.04 -14.44
CA SER A 162 6.60 -16.91 -15.19
C SER A 162 6.04 -16.25 -16.45
N GLU A 163 5.74 -14.95 -16.42
CA GLU A 163 5.22 -14.23 -17.60
C GLU A 163 6.30 -14.00 -18.66
N GLN A 164 7.58 -13.95 -18.30
CA GLN A 164 8.68 -13.85 -19.27
C GLN A 164 8.93 -15.16 -20.04
N LEU A 165 8.57 -16.30 -19.45
CA LEU A 165 8.78 -17.62 -20.08
C LEU A 165 7.64 -18.03 -21.02
N TYR A 166 6.45 -17.44 -20.86
CA TYR A 166 5.24 -17.83 -21.59
C TYR A 166 4.58 -16.68 -22.38
N GLY A 167 5.15 -15.48 -22.37
CA GLY A 167 4.66 -14.29 -23.06
C GLY A 167 5.61 -13.81 -24.14
#